data_AF-A0A3N0X258-F1
#
_entry.id   AF-A0A3N0X258-F1
#
_cell.length_a   1.000
_cell.length_b   1.000
_cell.length_c   1.000
_cell.angle_alpha   90.00
_cell.angle_beta   90.00
_cell.angle_gamma   90.00
#
_symmetry.space_group_name_H-M   'P 1'
#
loop_
_entity.id
_entity.type
_entity.pdbx_description
1 polymer ?
#
loop_
_entity_poly.entity_id
_entity_poly.type
_entity_poly.pdbx_seq_one_letter_code
_entity_poly.pdbx_strand_id
1 'polypeptide(L)'
;MMKETYSSETTTVDDNGQKDSMTTTSVEKEIDGNRNGSYSYPYKASDGSRAKATFMNNGRSKTILIEANNRKFELDFKNKTPEGELYERSGISAESKGDSLIISQDNNEIALVRVNLN
;
A
#
# COMPACT_ATOMS: atom_id res chain seq x y z
N MET A 1 -22.32 -13.84 -7.48
CA MET A 1 -20.85 -13.65 -7.55
C MET A 1 -20.31 -13.56 -6.13
N MET A 2 -19.48 -14.53 -5.74
CA MET A 2 -18.81 -14.58 -4.44
C MET A 2 -17.68 -13.54 -4.45
N LYS A 3 -17.55 -12.77 -3.36
CA LYS A 3 -16.37 -11.93 -3.13
C LYS A 3 -15.40 -12.81 -2.34
N GLU A 4 -14.22 -13.09 -2.89
CA GLU A 4 -13.20 -13.80 -2.12
C GLU A 4 -12.32 -12.75 -1.43
N THR A 5 -12.35 -12.77 -0.11
CA THR A 5 -11.49 -11.93 0.73
C THR A 5 -10.47 -12.84 1.37
N TYR A 6 -9.21 -12.61 1.08
CA TYR A 6 -8.07 -13.29 1.67
C TYR A 6 -7.38 -12.31 2.61
N SER A 7 -7.27 -12.66 3.89
CA SER A 7 -6.54 -11.88 4.87
C SER A 7 -5.50 -12.78 5.52
N SER A 8 -4.24 -12.35 5.51
CA SER A 8 -3.15 -12.99 6.23
C SER A 8 -2.59 -12.01 7.27
N GLU A 9 -2.53 -12.45 8.51
CA GLU A 9 -1.98 -11.70 9.62
C GLU A 9 -0.64 -12.30 10.02
N THR A 10 0.38 -11.46 10.17
CA THR A 10 1.68 -11.86 10.71
C THR A 10 2.00 -10.97 11.88
N THR A 11 2.28 -11.59 13.03
CA THR A 11 2.76 -10.88 14.21
C THR A 11 4.27 -10.76 14.11
N THR A 12 4.78 -9.53 14.00
CA THR A 12 6.21 -9.26 14.14
C THR A 12 6.47 -8.71 15.53
N VAL A 13 7.48 -9.24 16.21
CA VAL A 13 7.98 -8.67 17.47
C VAL A 13 9.06 -7.66 17.09
N ASP A 14 8.92 -6.41 17.51
CA ASP A 14 9.99 -5.43 17.35
C ASP A 14 11.13 -5.72 18.34
N ASP A 15 12.31 -5.11 18.15
CA ASP A 15 13.50 -5.34 18.99
C ASP A 15 13.28 -4.97 20.48
N ASN A 16 12.16 -4.29 20.79
CA ASN A 16 11.76 -3.87 22.12
C ASN A 16 10.71 -4.80 22.77
N GLY A 17 10.34 -5.92 22.13
CA GLY A 17 9.44 -6.93 22.67
C GLY A 17 7.94 -6.60 22.56
N GLN A 18 7.59 -5.51 21.87
CA GLN A 18 6.23 -5.15 21.53
C GLN A 18 5.76 -6.00 20.34
N LYS A 19 4.58 -6.61 20.49
CA LYS A 19 3.96 -7.38 19.42
C LYS A 19 3.18 -6.42 18.54
N ASP A 20 3.63 -6.24 17.31
CA ASP A 20 2.88 -5.55 16.28
C ASP A 20 2.25 -6.56 15.33
N SER A 21 0.93 -6.51 15.21
CA SER A 21 0.22 -7.30 14.20
C SER A 21 0.23 -6.52 12.89
N MET A 22 0.80 -7.12 11.84
CA MET A 22 0.74 -6.60 10.48
C MET A 22 -0.17 -7.48 9.64
N THR A 23 -1.16 -6.86 8.99
CA THR A 23 -2.17 -7.57 8.20
C THR A 23 -2.01 -7.22 6.72
N THR A 24 -1.87 -8.25 5.89
CA THR A 24 -2.07 -8.17 4.44
C THR A 24 -3.52 -8.55 4.16
N THR A 25 -4.24 -7.74 3.39
CA THR A 25 -5.62 -8.04 3.01
C THR A 25 -5.81 -7.82 1.52
N SER A 26 -6.32 -8.84 0.85
CA SER A 26 -6.67 -8.82 -0.56
C SER A 26 -8.16 -9.13 -0.70
N VAL A 27 -8.86 -8.29 -1.45
CA VAL A 27 -10.26 -8.50 -1.82
C VAL A 27 -10.32 -8.45 -3.32
N GLU A 28 -10.71 -9.57 -3.93
CA GLU A 28 -10.90 -9.67 -5.36
C GLU A 28 -12.39 -9.87 -5.66
N LYS A 29 -12.91 -9.11 -6.62
CA LYS A 29 -14.26 -9.29 -7.13
C LYS A 29 -14.22 -9.20 -8.65
N GLU A 30 -14.29 -10.35 -9.30
CA GLU A 30 -14.53 -10.40 -10.74
C GLU A 30 -15.99 -10.02 -11.01
N ILE A 31 -16.20 -8.90 -11.69
CA ILE A 31 -17.50 -8.52 -12.25
C ILE A 31 -17.29 -8.28 -13.73
N ASP A 32 -17.92 -9.11 -14.57
CA ASP A 32 -18.03 -8.87 -16.02
C ASP A 32 -16.68 -8.75 -16.76
N GLY A 33 -15.70 -9.60 -16.42
CA GLY A 33 -14.37 -9.59 -17.05
C GLY A 33 -13.45 -8.44 -16.65
N ASN A 34 -13.93 -7.51 -15.82
CA ASN A 34 -13.15 -6.42 -15.25
C ASN A 34 -12.67 -6.81 -13.83
N ARG A 35 -11.35 -6.86 -13.63
CA ARG A 35 -10.76 -7.21 -12.34
C ARG A 35 -10.84 -6.00 -11.42
N ASN A 36 -11.94 -5.92 -10.68
CA ASN A 36 -12.09 -4.98 -9.58
C ASN A 36 -11.49 -5.60 -8.32
N GLY A 37 -10.44 -4.99 -7.79
CA GLY A 37 -9.70 -5.56 -6.67
C GLY A 37 -9.03 -4.49 -5.83
N SER A 38 -8.87 -4.83 -4.55
CA SER A 38 -8.04 -4.08 -3.63
C SER A 38 -7.05 -5.02 -2.96
N TYR A 39 -5.77 -4.65 -2.93
CA TYR A 39 -4.73 -5.39 -2.24
C TYR A 39 -3.96 -4.45 -1.32
N SER A 40 -3.69 -4.91 -0.11
CA SER A 40 -3.07 -4.12 0.95
C SER A 40 -1.78 -4.76 1.40
N TYR A 41 -0.70 -3.99 1.45
CA TYR A 41 0.59 -4.47 1.94
C TYR A 41 1.09 -3.64 3.12
N PRO A 42 1.71 -4.29 4.12
CA PRO A 42 2.47 -3.61 5.16
C PRO A 42 3.84 -3.17 4.62
N TYR A 43 4.29 -2.01 5.09
CA TYR A 43 5.53 -1.36 4.72
C TYR A 43 6.27 -0.87 5.97
N LYS A 44 7.61 -0.89 5.93
CA LYS A 44 8.49 -0.40 6.99
C LYS A 44 9.52 0.58 6.41
N ALA A 45 9.72 1.70 7.10
CA ALA A 45 10.76 2.68 6.83
C ALA A 45 12.09 2.29 7.51
N SER A 46 13.19 2.93 7.12
CA SER A 46 14.51 2.71 7.71
C SER A 46 14.62 3.12 9.19
N ASP A 47 13.80 4.09 9.62
CA ASP A 47 13.70 4.55 11.01
C ASP A 47 12.84 3.63 11.89
N GLY A 48 12.27 2.56 11.32
CA GLY A 48 11.38 1.63 12.01
C GLY A 48 9.90 1.97 11.91
N SER A 49 9.54 3.16 11.41
CA SER A 49 8.16 3.58 11.19
C SER A 49 7.43 2.61 10.25
N ARG A 50 6.12 2.43 10.47
CA ARG A 50 5.28 1.49 9.69
C ARG A 50 4.16 2.21 8.96
N ALA A 51 3.80 1.67 7.80
CA ALA A 51 2.68 2.12 7.00
C ALA A 51 1.95 0.91 6.39
N LYS A 52 0.69 1.10 6.01
CA LYS A 52 -0.05 0.15 5.18
C LYS A 52 -0.51 0.86 3.92
N ALA A 53 -0.22 0.29 2.76
CA ALA A 53 -0.68 0.81 1.48
C ALA A 53 -1.72 -0.12 0.88
N THR A 54 -2.90 0.41 0.56
CA THR A 54 -4.00 -0.30 -0.09
C THR A 54 -4.15 0.21 -1.50
N PHE A 55 -3.82 -0.63 -2.48
CA PHE A 55 -3.98 -0.32 -3.89
C PHE A 55 -5.37 -0.78 -4.31
N MET A 56 -6.11 0.09 -4.99
CA MET A 56 -7.47 -0.17 -5.44
C MET A 56 -7.55 0.06 -6.93
N ASN A 57 -8.11 -0.91 -7.65
CA ASN A 57 -8.42 -0.81 -9.07
C ASN A 57 -9.88 -1.21 -9.26
N ASN A 58 -10.69 -0.30 -9.79
CA ASN A 58 -12.11 -0.55 -10.08
C ASN A 58 -12.38 -0.74 -11.59
N GLY A 59 -11.32 -0.94 -12.37
CA GLY A 59 -11.36 -1.09 -13.82
C GLY A 59 -11.57 0.21 -14.60
N ARG A 60 -11.76 1.34 -13.92
CA ARG A 60 -11.86 2.69 -14.51
C ARG A 60 -10.76 3.62 -14.01
N SER A 61 -10.40 3.48 -12.73
CA SER A 61 -9.41 4.27 -12.02
C SER A 61 -8.59 3.39 -11.10
N LYS A 62 -7.35 3.81 -10.87
CA LYS A 62 -6.46 3.25 -9.86
C LYS A 62 -6.19 4.31 -8.80
N THR A 63 -6.19 3.90 -7.54
CA THR A 63 -5.93 4.76 -6.39
C THR A 63 -5.13 4.00 -5.36
N ILE A 64 -4.32 4.70 -4.57
CA ILE A 64 -3.60 4.13 -3.43
C ILE A 64 -4.03 4.87 -2.16
N LEU A 65 -4.38 4.11 -1.12
CA LEU A 65 -4.64 4.62 0.23
C LEU A 65 -3.46 4.23 1.12
N ILE A 66 -2.73 5.23 1.61
CA ILE A 66 -1.61 5.07 2.53
C ILE A 66 -2.06 5.42 3.93
N GLU A 67 -1.96 4.48 4.86
CA GLU A 67 -2.28 4.64 6.28
C GLU A 67 -0.98 4.56 7.10
N ALA A 68 -0.58 5.66 7.73
CA ALA A 68 0.64 5.77 8.53
C ALA A 68 0.45 6.77 9.67
N ASN A 69 0.97 6.47 10.87
CA ASN A 69 0.89 7.37 12.04
C ASN A 69 -0.51 7.94 12.31
N ASN A 70 -1.55 7.10 12.21
CA ASN A 70 -2.97 7.50 12.34
C ASN A 70 -3.47 8.51 11.29
N ARG A 71 -2.71 8.76 10.23
CA ARG A 71 -3.09 9.59 9.09
C ARG A 71 -3.37 8.72 7.87
N LYS A 72 -4.25 9.21 6.99
CA LYS A 72 -4.63 8.55 5.75
C LYS A 72 -4.43 9.50 4.58
N PHE A 73 -3.81 9.00 3.52
CA PHE A 73 -3.56 9.72 2.29
C PHE A 73 -4.10 8.90 1.13
N GLU A 74 -5.06 9.43 0.41
CA GLU A 74 -5.57 8.82 -0.81
C GLU A 74 -5.00 9.57 -2.01
N LEU A 75 -4.28 8.86 -2.88
CA LEU A 75 -3.63 9.41 -4.06
C LEU A 75 -4.19 8.77 -5.33
N ASP A 76 -4.34 9.58 -6.38
CA ASP A 76 -4.84 9.13 -7.67
C ASP A 76 -3.71 8.64 -8.55
N PHE A 77 -3.94 7.59 -9.34
CA PHE A 77 -2.97 7.18 -10.34
C PHE A 77 -2.69 8.30 -11.34
N LYS A 78 -1.41 8.60 -11.53
CA LYS A 78 -0.94 9.63 -12.45
C LYS A 78 -0.47 9.02 -13.76
N ASN A 79 0.52 8.13 -13.68
CA ASN A 79 1.10 7.47 -14.84
C ASN A 79 1.88 6.21 -14.43
N LYS A 80 2.17 5.39 -15.43
CA LYS A 80 3.10 4.26 -15.30
C LYS A 80 4.53 4.75 -15.57
N THR A 81 5.49 4.31 -14.78
CA THR A 81 6.92 4.52 -15.00
C THR A 81 7.56 3.20 -15.45
N PRO A 82 8.81 3.20 -15.96
CA PRO A 82 9.51 1.96 -16.27
C PRO A 82 9.70 1.05 -15.05
N GLU A 83 9.77 1.64 -13.86
CA GLU A 83 10.03 0.94 -12.60
C GLU A 83 8.75 0.60 -11.81
N GLY A 84 7.61 1.21 -12.15
CA GLY A 84 6.33 0.90 -11.54
C GLY A 84 5.22 1.91 -11.85
N GLU A 85 4.58 2.44 -10.80
CA GLU A 85 3.40 3.31 -10.91
C GLU A 85 3.53 4.53 -10.01
N LEU A 86 3.18 5.71 -10.55
CA LEU A 86 3.17 6.98 -9.85
C LEU A 86 1.74 7.38 -9.51
N TYR A 87 1.53 7.77 -8.26
CA TYR A 87 0.29 8.28 -7.71
C TYR A 87 0.50 9.68 -7.16
N GLU A 88 -0.48 10.57 -7.29
CA GLU A 88 -0.38 11.97 -6.86
C GLU A 88 -1.75 12.54 -6.48
N ARG A 89 -1.80 13.31 -5.39
CA ARG A 89 -2.93 14.17 -5.06
C ARG A 89 -2.48 15.29 -4.13
N SER A 90 -2.93 16.53 -4.40
CA SER A 90 -2.73 17.68 -3.51
C SER A 90 -1.27 17.93 -3.07
N GLY A 91 -0.31 17.78 -3.99
CA GLY A 91 1.11 18.03 -3.71
C GLY A 91 1.83 16.89 -2.97
N ILE A 92 1.16 15.77 -2.75
CA ILE A 92 1.75 14.53 -2.25
C ILE A 92 1.83 13.55 -3.41
N SER A 93 2.96 12.88 -3.58
CA SER A 93 3.11 11.79 -4.54
C SER A 93 3.62 10.52 -3.87
N ALA A 94 3.32 9.39 -4.50
CA ALA A 94 3.87 8.10 -4.11
C ALA A 94 4.23 7.29 -5.35
N GLU A 95 5.46 6.79 -5.41
CA GLU A 95 5.92 5.90 -6.47
C GLU A 95 6.10 4.48 -5.93
N SER A 96 5.32 3.54 -6.45
CA SER A 96 5.48 2.12 -6.14
C SER A 96 6.46 1.47 -7.11
N LYS A 97 7.51 0.82 -6.60
CA LYS A 97 8.57 0.14 -7.37
C LYS A 97 8.82 -1.26 -6.82
N GLY A 98 8.16 -2.27 -7.38
CA GLY A 98 8.23 -3.64 -6.87
C GLY A 98 7.78 -3.71 -5.40
N ASP A 99 8.72 -4.02 -4.50
CA ASP A 99 8.50 -4.07 -3.05
C ASP A 99 8.74 -2.72 -2.35
N SER A 100 9.17 -1.68 -3.07
CA SER A 100 9.41 -0.36 -2.49
C SER A 100 8.24 0.59 -2.74
N LEU A 101 8.02 1.52 -1.80
CA LEU A 101 7.08 2.64 -1.93
C LEU A 101 7.80 3.91 -1.47
N ILE A 102 7.91 4.89 -2.35
CA ILE A 102 8.57 6.16 -2.07
C ILE A 102 7.49 7.23 -1.99
N ILE A 103 7.33 7.86 -0.84
CA ILE A 103 6.34 8.93 -0.63
C ILE A 103 7.10 10.26 -0.62
N SER A 104 6.70 11.18 -1.50
CA SER A 104 7.22 12.55 -1.51
C SER A 104 6.12 13.51 -1.07
N GLN A 105 6.40 14.29 -0.02
CA GLN A 105 5.51 15.33 0.48
C GLN A 105 6.35 16.57 0.79
N ASP A 106 5.98 17.69 0.16
CA ASP A 106 6.73 18.95 0.24
C ASP A 106 8.20 18.75 -0.18
N ASN A 107 9.14 18.82 0.77
CA ASN A 107 10.58 18.59 0.57
C ASN A 107 11.11 17.33 1.29
N ASN A 108 10.22 16.45 1.74
CA ASN A 108 10.58 15.22 2.43
C ASN A 108 10.27 14.00 1.57
N GLU A 109 11.20 13.05 1.56
CA GLU A 109 11.04 11.75 0.91
C GLU A 109 11.09 10.66 1.97
N ILE A 110 10.10 9.76 1.95
CA ILE A 110 9.99 8.63 2.86
C ILE A 110 10.05 7.37 2.03
N ALA A 111 11.18 6.66 2.12
CA ALA A 111 11.38 5.37 1.48
C ALA A 111 10.88 4.24 2.38
N LEU A 112 9.97 3.44 1.85
CA LEU A 112 9.37 2.30 2.52
C LEU A 112 9.65 1.02 1.76
N VAL A 113 9.86 -0.07 2.49
CA VAL A 113 10.03 -1.42 1.92
C VAL A 113 8.91 -2.32 2.42
N ARG A 114 8.31 -3.09 1.51
CA ARG A 114 7.26 -4.06 1.81
C ARG A 114 7.80 -5.08 2.80
N VAL A 115 7.01 -5.34 3.84
CA VAL A 115 7.33 -6.40 4.78
C VAL A 115 6.81 -7.72 4.21
N ASN A 116 7.74 -8.63 3.88
CA ASN A 116 7.38 -9.98 3.49
C ASN A 116 6.89 -10.73 4.72
N LEU A 117 5.60 -11.06 4.72
CA LEU A 117 4.96 -11.91 5.70
C LEU A 117 5.37 -13.36 5.39
N ASN A 118 6.30 -13.89 6.19
CA ASN A 118 6.90 -15.21 5.97
C ASN A 118 6.24 -16.30 6.81
#